data_AF-W9RK79-F1
#
_entry.id   AF-W9RK79-F1
#
_cell.length_a   1.000
_cell.length_b   1.000
_cell.length_c   1.000
_cell.angle_alpha   90.00
_cell.angle_beta   90.00
_cell.angle_gamma   90.00
#
_symmetry.space_group_name_H-M   'P 1'
#
loop_
_entity.id
_entity.type
_entity.pdbx_description
1 polymer ?
#
loop_
_entity_poly.entity_id
_entity_poly.type
_entity_poly.pdbx_seq_one_letter_code
_entity_poly.pdbx_strand_id
1 'polypeptide(L)'
;MSFYLFFTLLILTYVIAGGQSYMPQDDITLDCGSFGNDTRLGDTRSWAGDISSKFFPSEGENKGSIASSATFEFTEVPYTTARLSLSEFTYVIPVTPGPKFIRLYFLVL
;
A
#
# COMPACT_ATOMS: atom_id res chain seq x y z
N MET A 1 -13.44 33.67 -34.04
CA MET A 1 -11.97 33.46 -34.11
C MET A 1 -11.32 33.51 -32.73
N SER A 2 -11.44 34.61 -31.96
CA SER A 2 -10.79 34.74 -30.63
C SER A 2 -11.26 33.72 -29.58
N PHE A 3 -12.56 33.42 -29.48
CA PHE A 3 -13.09 32.48 -28.49
C PHE A 3 -12.64 31.02 -28.74
N TYR A 4 -12.60 30.61 -30.01
CA TYR A 4 -12.12 29.29 -30.42
C TYR A 4 -10.64 29.11 -30.09
N LEU A 5 -9.83 30.14 -30.35
CA LEU A 5 -8.39 30.15 -30.03
C LEU A 5 -8.15 29.98 -28.53
N PHE A 6 -8.94 30.68 -27.70
CA PHE A 6 -8.87 30.57 -26.24
C PHE A 6 -9.21 29.16 -25.74
N PHE A 7 -10.28 28.55 -26.25
CA PHE A 7 -10.64 27.17 -25.91
C PHE A 7 -9.57 26.16 -26.36
N THR A 8 -9.00 26.31 -27.56
CA THR A 8 -7.91 25.46 -28.02
C THR A 8 -6.66 25.61 -27.17
N LEU A 9 -6.34 26.83 -26.69
CA LEU A 9 -5.21 27.06 -25.79
C LEU A 9 -5.44 26.38 -24.44
N LEU A 10 -6.65 26.49 -23.88
CA LEU A 10 -7.04 25.85 -22.62
C LEU A 10 -6.92 24.32 -22.69
N ILE A 11 -7.45 23.71 -23.76
CA ILE A 11 -7.35 22.26 -23.97
C ILE A 11 -5.89 21.85 -24.12
N LEU A 12 -5.10 22.61 -24.89
CA LEU A 12 -3.67 22.34 -25.06
C LEU A 12 -2.91 22.46 -23.73
N THR A 13 -3.20 23.46 -22.91
CA THR A 13 -2.60 23.58 -21.57
C THR A 13 -3.00 22.43 -20.64
N TYR A 14 -4.24 21.95 -20.70
CA TYR A 14 -4.69 20.80 -19.89
C TYR A 14 -4.02 19.50 -20.34
N VAL A 15 -3.85 19.29 -21.64
CA VAL A 15 -3.18 18.12 -22.21
C VAL A 15 -1.66 18.14 -21.93
N ILE A 16 -1.01 19.31 -22.07
CA ILE A 16 0.43 19.46 -21.80
C ILE A 16 0.71 19.42 -20.29
N ALA A 17 -0.16 20.00 -19.48
CA ALA A 17 -0.13 19.85 -18.02
C ALA A 17 -0.64 18.48 -17.57
N GLY A 18 -0.78 17.52 -18.50
CA GLY A 18 -1.09 16.10 -18.26
C GLY A 18 -0.51 15.69 -16.92
N GLY A 19 -1.42 15.57 -15.96
CA GLY A 19 -1.13 15.76 -14.54
C GLY A 19 0.11 14.98 -14.16
N GLN A 20 1.11 15.67 -13.61
CA GLN A 20 2.22 14.98 -12.99
C GLN A 20 1.63 13.97 -12.01
N SER A 21 1.90 12.68 -12.25
CA SER A 21 1.42 11.65 -11.35
C SER A 21 2.00 11.96 -9.98
N TYR A 22 1.14 12.02 -8.97
CA TYR A 22 1.56 12.31 -7.62
C TYR A 22 2.57 11.25 -7.18
N MET A 23 3.79 11.68 -6.84
CA MET A 23 4.81 10.83 -6.25
C MET A 23 4.75 10.98 -4.73
N PRO A 24 4.19 10.02 -3.99
CA PRO A 24 4.16 10.08 -2.54
C PRO A 24 5.58 10.08 -1.97
N GLN A 25 5.79 10.93 -0.96
CA GLN A 25 7.05 10.93 -0.19
C GLN A 25 7.19 9.66 0.66
N ASP A 26 6.07 9.17 1.20
CA ASP A 26 5.98 7.89 1.91
C ASP A 26 5.12 6.93 1.07
N ASP A 27 5.76 5.94 0.43
CA ASP A 27 5.09 4.82 -0.24
C ASP A 27 5.48 3.52 0.48
N ILE A 28 4.66 3.13 1.45
CA ILE A 28 4.91 1.99 2.32
C ILE A 28 3.84 0.95 2.08
N THR A 29 4.25 -0.22 1.58
CA THR A 29 3.40 -1.38 1.33
C THR A 29 3.86 -2.54 2.21
N LEU A 30 2.93 -3.08 3.01
CA LEU A 30 3.20 -4.19 3.93
C LEU A 30 2.41 -5.43 3.51
N ASP A 31 3.10 -6.55 3.43
CA ASP A 31 2.51 -7.88 3.26
C ASP A 31 2.44 -8.57 4.62
N CYS A 32 1.23 -8.63 5.16
CA CYS A 32 0.99 -8.99 6.55
C CYS A 32 1.15 -10.49 6.76
N GLY A 33 2.04 -10.91 7.65
CA GLY A 33 2.29 -12.33 7.90
C GLY A 33 3.27 -12.98 6.92
N SER A 34 3.99 -12.21 6.11
CA SER A 34 5.06 -12.72 5.25
C SER A 34 6.45 -12.26 5.69
N PHE A 35 7.47 -12.89 5.12
CA PHE A 35 8.88 -12.58 5.33
C PHE A 35 9.51 -12.07 4.02
N GLY A 36 10.49 -11.16 4.13
CA GLY A 36 11.19 -10.62 2.97
C GLY A 36 10.32 -9.67 2.17
N ASN A 37 10.75 -9.33 0.95
CA ASN A 37 9.99 -8.46 0.06
C ASN A 37 9.52 -9.25 -1.15
N ASP A 38 8.33 -8.96 -1.63
CA ASP A 38 7.77 -9.55 -2.84
C ASP A 38 7.16 -8.46 -3.74
N THR A 39 6.83 -8.84 -4.97
CA THR A 39 6.23 -7.96 -5.98
C THR A 39 5.02 -8.64 -6.57
N ARG A 40 3.91 -7.91 -6.66
CA ARG A 40 2.72 -8.37 -7.36
C ARG A 40 2.90 -8.19 -8.88
N LEU A 41 2.47 -9.17 -9.67
CA LEU A 41 2.48 -9.06 -11.13
C LEU A 41 1.69 -7.82 -11.59
N GLY A 42 2.34 -6.94 -12.36
CA GLY A 42 1.73 -5.70 -12.85
C GLY A 42 1.66 -4.56 -11.84
N ASP A 43 2.17 -4.74 -10.61
CA ASP A 43 2.43 -3.66 -9.66
C ASP A 43 3.92 -3.29 -9.73
N THR A 44 4.23 -1.99 -9.70
CA THR A 44 5.62 -1.51 -9.63
C THR A 44 6.14 -1.43 -8.20
N ARG A 45 5.26 -1.62 -7.21
CA ARG A 45 5.60 -1.51 -5.79
C ARG A 45 6.12 -2.84 -5.23
N SER A 46 7.12 -2.73 -4.36
CA SER A 46 7.63 -3.85 -3.57
C SER A 46 6.89 -3.90 -2.24
N TRP A 47 6.28 -5.05 -1.95
CA TRP A 47 5.56 -5.33 -0.73
C TRP A 47 6.51 -5.91 0.31
N ALA A 48 6.70 -5.22 1.43
CA ALA A 48 7.58 -5.66 2.49
C ALA A 48 6.82 -6.53 3.49
N GLY A 49 7.29 -7.74 3.71
CA GLY A 49 6.79 -8.65 4.72
C GLY A 49 6.95 -8.05 6.12
N ASP A 50 5.93 -8.24 6.96
CA ASP A 50 5.94 -7.65 8.30
C ASP A 50 6.71 -8.48 9.34
N ILE A 51 6.99 -9.76 9.08
CA ILE A 51 7.69 -10.64 10.02
C ILE A 51 9.12 -10.13 10.22
N SER A 52 9.48 -9.87 11.49
CA SER A 52 10.78 -9.30 11.87
C SER A 52 11.06 -7.94 11.22
N SER A 53 10.02 -7.23 10.77
CA SER A 53 10.14 -5.88 10.22
C SER A 53 10.13 -4.82 11.31
N LYS A 54 10.70 -3.64 11.01
CA LYS A 54 10.60 -2.46 11.88
C LYS A 54 9.17 -1.95 12.05
N PHE A 55 8.24 -2.37 11.19
CA PHE A 55 6.86 -1.91 11.19
C PHE A 55 5.98 -2.72 12.15
N PHE A 56 6.41 -3.94 12.49
CA PHE A 56 5.71 -4.83 13.40
C PHE A 56 6.63 -5.24 14.55
N PRO A 57 6.64 -4.48 15.67
CA PRO A 57 7.45 -4.83 16.84
C PRO A 57 7.07 -6.21 17.36
N SER A 58 8.00 -7.16 17.43
CA SER A 58 7.68 -8.56 17.77
C SER A 58 7.42 -8.82 19.26
N GLU A 59 7.49 -7.79 20.11
CA GLU A 59 7.38 -7.89 21.56
C GLU A 59 6.06 -7.32 22.10
N GLY A 60 5.76 -7.62 23.37
CA GLY A 60 4.59 -7.09 24.07
C GLY A 60 3.25 -7.61 23.51
N GLU A 61 2.31 -6.69 23.31
CA GLU A 61 0.94 -6.95 22.84
C GLU A 61 0.90 -7.61 21.47
N ASN A 62 1.95 -7.46 20.65
CA ASN A 62 2.03 -8.05 19.33
C ASN A 62 2.15 -9.59 19.32
N LYS A 63 2.38 -10.21 20.48
CA LYS A 63 2.17 -11.66 20.69
C LYS A 63 0.70 -12.08 20.56
N GLY A 64 -0.22 -11.12 20.58
CA GLY A 64 -1.65 -11.27 20.34
C GLY A 64 -2.04 -11.47 18.88
N SER A 65 -1.09 -11.72 17.98
CA SER A 65 -1.37 -11.94 16.56
C SER A 65 -0.59 -13.13 16.01
N ILE A 66 -1.08 -13.72 14.92
CA ILE A 66 -0.42 -14.81 14.22
C ILE A 66 -0.36 -14.55 12.72
N ALA A 67 0.71 -15.00 12.07
CA ALA A 67 0.78 -15.05 10.62
C ALA A 67 0.03 -16.29 10.10
N SER A 68 -0.71 -16.14 9.01
CA SER A 68 -1.49 -17.22 8.39
C SER A 68 -1.45 -17.10 6.87
N SER A 69 -1.37 -18.23 6.17
CA SER A 69 -1.44 -18.28 4.72
C SER A 69 -2.90 -18.43 4.26
N ALA A 70 -3.25 -17.79 3.15
CA ALA A 70 -4.55 -18.00 2.52
C ALA A 70 -4.68 -19.44 2.04
N THR A 71 -5.87 -20.02 2.15
CA THR A 71 -6.17 -21.39 1.70
C THR A 71 -6.50 -21.46 0.20
N PHE A 72 -6.59 -20.31 -0.49
CA PHE A 72 -7.00 -20.23 -1.89
C PHE A 72 -5.81 -20.15 -2.83
N GLU A 73 -5.81 -21.06 -3.81
CA GLU A 73 -4.76 -21.26 -4.82
C GLU A 73 -4.49 -20.03 -5.72
N PHE A 74 -5.43 -19.08 -5.82
CA PHE A 74 -5.36 -17.95 -6.77
C PHE A 74 -5.18 -16.58 -6.09
N THR A 75 -4.52 -16.54 -4.94
CA THR A 75 -4.19 -15.28 -4.27
C THR A 75 -2.82 -14.77 -4.71
N GLU A 76 -2.72 -13.48 -5.00
CA GLU A 76 -1.46 -12.78 -5.24
C GLU A 76 -1.15 -11.87 -4.04
N VAL A 77 0.10 -11.48 -3.86
CA VAL A 77 0.51 -10.48 -2.85
C VAL A 77 -0.37 -9.22 -2.97
N PRO A 78 -0.93 -8.67 -1.87
CA PRO A 78 -0.71 -9.04 -0.46
C PRO A 78 -1.82 -9.96 0.13
N TYR A 79 -2.46 -10.78 -0.70
CA TYR A 79 -3.57 -11.64 -0.27
C TYR A 79 -3.16 -13.11 -0.06
N THR A 80 -1.90 -13.45 -0.30
CA THR A 80 -1.33 -14.79 -0.07
C THR A 80 -1.14 -15.09 1.41
N THR A 81 -0.92 -14.06 2.22
CA THR A 81 -0.77 -14.15 3.67
C THR A 81 -1.57 -13.06 4.39
N ALA A 82 -1.87 -13.30 5.66
CA ALA A 82 -2.49 -12.31 6.54
C ALA A 82 -1.93 -12.42 7.96
N ARG A 83 -1.98 -11.31 8.69
CA ARG A 83 -1.80 -11.29 10.15
C ARG A 83 -3.15 -11.26 10.83
N LEU A 84 -3.45 -12.29 11.62
CA LEU A 84 -4.72 -12.45 12.32
C LEU A 84 -4.59 -11.98 13.76
N SER A 85 -5.58 -11.21 14.22
CA SER A 85 -5.69 -10.78 15.62
C SER A 85 -6.30 -11.90 16.47
N LEU A 86 -5.61 -12.29 17.53
CA LEU A 86 -6.13 -13.06 18.66
C LEU A 86 -6.46 -12.15 19.85
N SER A 87 -5.75 -11.03 19.96
CA SER A 87 -6.01 -9.89 20.84
C SER A 87 -5.51 -8.60 20.19
N GLU A 88 -5.63 -7.48 20.90
CA GLU A 88 -5.09 -6.20 20.46
C GLU A 88 -3.59 -6.32 20.11
N PHE A 89 -3.20 -5.67 19.02
CA PHE A 89 -1.83 -5.60 18.52
C PHE A 89 -1.66 -4.30 17.72
N THR A 90 -0.41 -3.85 17.55
CA THR A 90 -0.08 -2.53 16.99
C THR A 90 1.02 -2.59 15.93
N TYR A 91 0.78 -1.92 14.79
CA TYR A 91 1.83 -1.53 13.84
C TYR A 91 2.40 -0.15 14.17
N VAL A 92 3.71 0.02 13.97
CA VAL A 92 4.41 1.30 14.13
C VAL A 92 5.03 1.72 12.80
N ILE A 93 4.43 2.71 12.14
CA ILE A 93 4.85 3.14 10.80
C ILE A 93 5.40 4.57 10.88
N PRO A 94 6.73 4.77 10.78
CA PRO A 94 7.31 6.11 10.73
C PRO A 94 7.00 6.76 9.38
N VAL A 95 6.39 7.96 9.42
CA VAL A 95 5.98 8.73 8.23
C VAL A 95 6.37 10.19 8.37
N THR A 96 6.44 10.89 7.25
CA THR A 96 6.64 12.34 7.22
C THR A 96 5.37 13.10 7.65
N PRO A 97 5.48 14.34 8.16
CA PRO A 97 4.32 15.16 8.50
C PRO A 97 3.37 15.41 7.33
N GLY A 98 2.09 15.65 7.63
CA GLY A 98 1.05 15.97 6.64
C GLY A 98 0.13 14.79 6.32
N PRO A 99 -0.89 15.01 5.47
CA PRO A 99 -1.91 14.01 5.17
C PRO A 99 -1.34 12.72 4.60
N LYS A 100 -1.94 11.59 4.96
CA LYS A 100 -1.55 10.25 4.49
C LYS A 100 -2.79 9.46 4.08
N PHE A 101 -2.66 8.64 3.04
CA PHE A 101 -3.66 7.65 2.68
C PHE A 101 -3.29 6.32 3.33
N ILE A 102 -4.22 5.77 4.11
CA ILE A 102 -4.09 4.42 4.68
C ILE A 102 -5.06 3.53 3.92
N ARG A 103 -4.55 2.44 3.34
CA ARG A 103 -5.35 1.43 2.67
C ARG A 103 -5.13 0.09 3.37
N LEU A 104 -6.21 -0.48 3.88
CA LEU A 104 -6.22 -1.81 4.48
C LEU A 104 -6.68 -2.82 3.43
N TYR A 105 -5.95 -3.92 3.32
CA TYR A 105 -6.18 -4.98 2.36
C TYR A 105 -6.75 -6.19 3.09
N PHE A 106 -8.01 -6.52 2.80
CA PHE A 106 -8.70 -7.68 3.39
C PHE A 106 -9.11 -8.62 2.27
N LEU A 107 -8.80 -9.91 2.42
CA LEU A 107 -9.39 -10.95 1.61
C LEU A 107 -10.78 -11.28 2.16
N VAL A 108 -11.81 -11.05 1.36
CA VAL A 108 -13.20 -11.38 1.69
C VAL A 108 -13.62 -12.57 0.82
N LEU A 109 -14.20 -13.58 1.46
CA LEU A 109 -14.70 -14.80 0.81
C LEU A 109 -16.18 -14.68 0.45
#